data_AF-A0A6J3BVB4-F1
#
_entry.id   AF-A0A6J3BVB4-F1
#
_cell.length_a   1.000
_cell.length_b   1.000
_cell.length_c   1.000
_cell.angle_alpha   90.00
_cell.angle_beta   90.00
_cell.angle_gamma   90.00
#
_symmetry.space_group_name_H-M   'P 1'
#
loop_
_entity.id
_entity.type
_entity.pdbx_description
1 polymer ?
#
loop_
_entity_poly.entity_id
_entity_poly.type
_entity_poly.pdbx_seq_one_letter_code
_entity_poly.pdbx_strand_id
1 'polypeptide(L)'
;MEEFLGKKYMMTYEENLAEYLSFLGINKSSQSFFIRVEMVFSLHRASNGSYFFKASSQFGDYELSFKPGEEFDDFDFDFRKGRCVITIDGHTMTMIQRSGNGKISKSVMEYYPDKLIVTTTALGFKKIVKRQYTVVQ
;
A
#
# COMPACT_ATOMS: atom_id res chain seq x y z
N MET A 1 -5.91 -14.05 -7.11
CA MET A 1 -5.30 -12.76 -7.49
C MET A 1 -5.68 -12.32 -8.90
N GLU A 2 -5.60 -13.22 -9.88
CA GLU A 2 -5.89 -12.91 -11.30
C GLU A 2 -7.19 -12.14 -11.54
N GLU A 3 -8.29 -12.48 -10.85
CA GLU A 3 -9.58 -11.80 -10.99
C GLU A 3 -9.61 -10.33 -10.52
N PHE A 4 -8.58 -9.90 -9.78
CA PHE A 4 -8.47 -8.53 -9.25
C PHE A 4 -7.49 -7.67 -10.03
N LEU A 5 -6.76 -8.25 -10.99
CA LEU A 5 -5.81 -7.51 -11.80
C LEU A 5 -6.54 -6.49 -12.68
N GLY A 6 -5.99 -5.29 -12.78
CA GLY A 6 -6.56 -4.18 -13.53
C GLY A 6 -7.75 -3.47 -12.87
N LYS A 7 -8.41 -4.07 -11.87
CA LYS A 7 -9.45 -3.39 -11.09
C LYS A 7 -8.87 -2.17 -10.39
N LYS A 8 -9.64 -1.08 -10.40
CA LYS A 8 -9.25 0.20 -9.83
C LYS A 8 -9.91 0.40 -8.48
N TYR A 9 -9.12 0.77 -7.49
CA TYR A 9 -9.53 0.88 -6.09
C TYR A 9 -9.28 2.29 -5.58
N MET A 10 -10.27 2.87 -4.90
CA MET A 10 -10.14 4.16 -4.23
C MET A 10 -10.46 4.01 -2.75
N MET A 11 -9.66 4.63 -1.88
CA MET A 11 -9.86 4.54 -0.43
C MET A 11 -11.14 5.26 -0.03
N THR A 12 -12.01 4.58 0.71
CA THR A 12 -13.29 5.13 1.18
C THR A 12 -13.44 5.08 2.69
N TYR A 13 -12.58 4.33 3.37
CA TYR A 13 -12.57 4.24 4.82
C TYR A 13 -11.14 4.07 5.33
N GLU A 14 -10.85 4.70 6.46
CA GLU A 14 -9.62 4.49 7.22
C GLU A 14 -9.89 4.50 8.73
N GLU A 15 -9.09 3.75 9.46
CA GLU A 15 -9.06 3.74 10.92
C GLU A 15 -7.60 3.77 11.39
N ASN A 16 -7.27 4.67 12.33
CA ASN A 16 -5.93 4.84 12.92
C ASN A 16 -4.82 5.26 11.93
N LEU A 17 -5.14 5.70 10.71
CA LEU A 17 -4.13 6.03 9.70
C LEU A 17 -3.29 7.25 10.11
N ALA A 18 -3.92 8.33 10.58
CA ALA A 18 -3.19 9.53 11.00
C ALA A 18 -2.19 9.26 12.14
N GLU A 19 -2.57 8.41 13.10
CA GLU A 19 -1.69 8.02 14.20
C GLU A 19 -0.53 7.15 13.73
N TYR A 20 -0.78 6.25 12.78
CA TYR A 20 0.26 5.46 12.15
C TYR A 20 1.25 6.31 11.35
N LEU A 21 0.76 7.27 10.55
CA LEU A 21 1.63 8.21 9.83
C LEU A 21 2.46 9.07 10.81
N SER A 22 1.87 9.46 11.95
CA SER A 22 2.60 10.13 13.03
C SER A 22 3.70 9.23 13.63
N PHE A 23 3.41 7.95 13.82
CA PHE A 23 4.38 6.95 14.29
C PHE A 23 5.55 6.76 13.31
N LEU A 24 5.32 6.93 12.00
CA LEU A 24 6.37 6.95 10.97
C LEU A 24 7.15 8.27 10.93
N GLY A 25 6.76 9.28 11.70
CA GLY A 25 7.41 10.59 11.73
C GLY A 25 6.95 11.55 10.64
N ILE A 26 5.83 11.26 9.96
CA ILE A 26 5.25 12.14 8.95
C ILE A 26 4.57 13.32 9.65
N ASN A 27 4.77 14.54 9.16
CA ASN A 27 4.18 15.74 9.76
C ASN A 27 2.65 15.85 9.44
N LYS A 28 1.92 16.67 10.21
CA LYS A 28 0.45 16.78 10.09
C LYS A 28 -0.04 17.31 8.74
N SER A 29 0.72 18.16 8.05
CA SER A 29 0.31 18.70 6.74
C SER A 29 0.40 17.61 5.67
N SER A 30 1.52 16.87 5.62
CA SER A 30 1.68 15.70 4.74
C SER A 30 0.65 14.62 5.04
N GLN A 31 0.36 14.34 6.32
CA GLN A 31 -0.72 13.41 6.71
C GLN A 31 -2.07 13.81 6.12
N SER A 32 -2.45 15.08 6.30
CA SER A 32 -3.72 15.60 5.81
C SER A 32 -3.84 15.48 4.29
N PHE A 33 -2.73 15.69 3.57
CA PHE A 33 -2.67 15.48 2.13
C PHE A 33 -2.88 14.00 1.75
N PHE A 34 -2.11 13.08 2.34
CA PHE A 34 -2.19 11.65 2.00
C PHE A 34 -3.55 11.01 2.31
N ILE A 35 -4.23 11.48 3.36
CA ILE A 35 -5.55 10.95 3.74
C ILE A 35 -6.63 11.45 2.78
N ARG A 36 -6.49 12.66 2.23
CA ARG A 36 -7.53 13.32 1.41
C ARG A 36 -7.29 13.22 -0.09
N VAL A 37 -6.07 12.92 -0.53
CA VAL A 37 -5.77 12.85 -1.96
C VAL A 37 -6.59 11.75 -2.62
N GLU A 38 -7.33 12.11 -3.66
CA GLU A 38 -8.04 11.15 -4.50
C GLU A 38 -7.01 10.40 -5.35
N MET A 39 -6.69 9.18 -4.90
CA MET A 39 -5.72 8.31 -5.53
C MET A 39 -6.36 6.97 -5.85
N VAL A 40 -6.23 6.57 -7.11
CA VAL A 40 -6.75 5.31 -7.63
C VAL A 40 -5.61 4.32 -7.79
N PHE A 41 -5.72 3.18 -7.11
CA PHE A 41 -4.72 2.12 -7.13
C PHE A 41 -5.20 0.95 -7.99
N SER A 42 -4.28 0.32 -8.70
CA SER A 42 -4.54 -0.93 -9.42
C SER A 42 -3.30 -1.82 -9.39
N LEU A 43 -3.51 -3.14 -9.34
CA LEU A 43 -2.46 -4.14 -9.42
C LEU A 43 -2.49 -4.77 -10.80
N HIS A 44 -1.32 -4.94 -11.41
CA HIS A 44 -1.17 -5.50 -12.74
C HIS A 44 -0.08 -6.56 -12.75
N ARG A 45 -0.13 -7.45 -13.75
CA ARG A 45 0.88 -8.47 -13.98
C ARG A 45 1.57 -8.19 -15.31
N ALA A 46 2.90 -8.13 -15.28
CA ALA A 46 3.73 -7.98 -16.45
C ALA A 46 3.90 -9.31 -17.19
N SER A 47 4.29 -9.25 -18.46
CA SER A 47 4.49 -10.42 -19.31
C SER A 47 5.61 -11.36 -18.83
N ASN A 48 6.59 -10.82 -18.10
CA ASN A 48 7.71 -11.56 -17.51
C ASN A 48 7.36 -12.23 -16.16
N GLY A 49 6.08 -12.17 -15.73
CA GLY A 49 5.62 -12.74 -14.47
C GLY A 49 5.83 -11.86 -13.24
N SER A 50 6.43 -10.67 -13.36
CA SER A 50 6.45 -9.68 -12.28
C SER A 50 5.09 -8.99 -12.14
N TYR A 51 4.90 -8.29 -11.03
CA TYR A 51 3.72 -7.48 -10.77
C TYR A 51 4.11 -6.01 -10.74
N PHE A 52 3.14 -5.12 -10.94
CA PHE A 52 3.33 -3.71 -10.65
C PHE A 52 2.06 -3.08 -10.09
N PHE A 53 2.23 -2.17 -9.14
CA PHE A 53 1.19 -1.25 -8.73
C PHE A 53 1.20 -0.04 -9.64
N LYS A 54 0.02 0.44 -9.99
CA LYS A 54 -0.19 1.76 -10.57
C LYS A 54 -1.03 2.59 -9.62
N ALA A 55 -0.55 3.78 -9.28
CA ALA A 55 -1.25 4.80 -8.52
C ALA A 55 -1.47 6.04 -9.40
N SER A 56 -2.72 6.45 -9.57
CA SER A 56 -3.10 7.59 -10.41
C SER A 56 -3.80 8.65 -9.59
N SER A 57 -3.43 9.92 -9.79
CA SER A 57 -4.08 11.09 -9.16
C SER A 57 -4.08 12.28 -10.13
N GLN A 58 -4.70 13.39 -9.74
CA GLN A 58 -4.62 14.65 -10.51
C GLN A 58 -3.20 15.20 -10.68
N PHE A 59 -2.24 14.72 -9.88
CA PHE A 59 -0.84 15.14 -9.93
C PHE A 59 0.04 14.27 -10.83
N GLY A 60 -0.53 13.22 -11.42
CA GLY A 60 0.16 12.27 -12.28
C GLY A 60 0.07 10.81 -11.81
N ASP A 61 0.72 9.95 -12.58
CA ASP A 61 0.79 8.52 -12.38
C ASP A 61 2.15 8.13 -11.76
N TYR A 62 2.11 7.12 -10.90
CA TYR A 62 3.28 6.46 -10.33
C TYR A 62 3.13 4.95 -10.47
N GLU A 63 4.22 4.26 -10.83
CA GLU A 63 4.26 2.81 -10.96
C GLU A 63 5.40 2.21 -10.13
N LEU A 64 5.14 1.09 -9.48
CA LEU A 64 6.10 0.34 -8.67
C LEU A 64 6.05 -1.14 -9.05
N SER A 65 7.14 -1.64 -9.64
CA SER A 65 7.27 -3.05 -10.03
C SER A 65 7.92 -3.88 -8.92
N PHE A 66 7.46 -5.12 -8.76
CA PHE A 66 8.03 -6.08 -7.81
C PHE A 66 7.88 -7.51 -8.31
N LYS A 67 8.69 -8.41 -7.75
CA LYS A 67 8.54 -9.86 -7.93
C LYS A 67 8.14 -10.48 -6.59
N PRO A 68 7.10 -11.33 -6.55
CA PRO A 68 6.68 -11.97 -5.32
C PRO A 68 7.83 -12.77 -4.68
N GLY A 69 8.09 -12.53 -3.39
CA GLY A 69 9.13 -13.20 -2.62
C GLY A 69 10.54 -12.61 -2.76
N GLU A 70 10.75 -11.61 -3.63
CA GLU A 70 12.04 -10.94 -3.79
C GLU A 70 12.02 -9.58 -3.06
N GLU A 71 13.08 -9.27 -2.32
CA GLU A 71 13.27 -7.94 -1.74
C GLU A 71 13.56 -6.91 -2.85
N PHE A 72 13.01 -5.72 -2.72
CA PHE A 72 13.32 -4.58 -3.57
C PHE A 72 13.49 -3.30 -2.75
N ASP A 73 14.23 -2.36 -3.32
CA ASP A 73 14.40 -1.03 -2.74
C ASP A 73 13.11 -0.23 -2.93
N ASP A 74 12.62 0.35 -1.84
CA ASP A 74 11.49 1.27 -1.84
C ASP A 74 11.93 2.62 -1.28
N PHE A 75 11.19 3.67 -1.57
CA PHE A 75 11.42 4.98 -0.96
C PHE A 75 10.23 5.33 -0.09
N ASP A 76 10.50 5.59 1.18
CA ASP A 76 9.48 6.10 2.08
C ASP A 76 9.03 7.51 1.67
N PHE A 77 7.92 7.98 2.24
CA PHE A 77 7.32 9.28 1.97
C PHE A 77 8.24 10.50 2.19
N ASP A 78 9.33 10.33 2.94
CA ASP A 78 10.36 11.35 3.20
C ASP A 78 11.63 11.14 2.37
N PHE A 79 11.53 10.37 1.28
CA PHE A 79 12.62 9.99 0.38
C PHE A 79 13.75 9.19 1.04
N ARG A 80 13.51 8.60 2.21
CA ARG A 80 14.46 7.67 2.82
C ARG A 80 14.36 6.32 2.13
N LYS A 81 15.51 5.72 1.84
CA LYS A 81 15.59 4.39 1.25
C LYS A 81 15.13 3.34 2.27
N GLY A 82 14.04 2.66 1.94
CA GLY A 82 13.52 1.50 2.64
C GLY A 82 13.75 0.21 1.84
N ARG A 83 13.28 -0.90 2.41
CA ARG A 83 13.19 -2.19 1.71
C ARG A 83 11.81 -2.78 1.87
N CYS A 84 11.36 -3.46 0.83
CA CYS A 84 10.07 -4.09 0.80
C CYS A 84 10.17 -5.50 0.23
N VAL A 85 9.35 -6.41 0.76
CA VAL A 85 9.08 -7.72 0.15
C VAL A 85 7.58 -7.94 0.12
N ILE A 86 7.08 -8.41 -1.00
CA ILE A 86 5.66 -8.70 -1.21
C ILE A 86 5.51 -10.18 -1.54
N THR A 87 4.53 -10.84 -0.92
CA THR A 87 4.12 -12.20 -1.26
C THR A 87 2.65 -12.22 -1.62
N ILE A 88 2.25 -13.16 -2.47
CA ILE A 88 0.87 -13.35 -2.92
C ILE A 88 0.48 -14.79 -2.63
N ASP A 89 -0.64 -14.97 -1.94
CA ASP A 89 -1.25 -16.26 -1.65
C ASP A 89 -2.76 -16.18 -1.89
N GLY A 90 -3.23 -16.86 -2.93
CA GLY A 90 -4.62 -16.80 -3.37
C GLY A 90 -5.09 -15.36 -3.65
N HIS A 91 -6.00 -14.86 -2.82
CA HIS A 91 -6.62 -13.52 -2.93
C HIS A 91 -6.04 -12.53 -1.91
N THR A 92 -4.95 -12.93 -1.27
CA THR A 92 -4.29 -12.15 -0.23
C THR A 92 -2.88 -11.79 -0.69
N MET A 93 -2.51 -10.53 -0.46
CA MET A 93 -1.16 -10.04 -0.69
C MET A 93 -0.61 -9.51 0.62
N THR A 94 0.59 -9.95 0.98
CA THR A 94 1.28 -9.51 2.20
C THR A 94 2.50 -8.70 1.82
N MET A 95 2.62 -7.51 2.39
CA MET A 95 3.76 -6.62 2.22
C MET A 95 4.46 -6.43 3.56
N ILE A 96 5.77 -6.67 3.60
CA ILE A 96 6.63 -6.35 4.74
C ILE A 96 7.56 -5.23 4.31
N GLN A 97 7.45 -4.07 4.96
CA GLN A 97 8.23 -2.88 4.68
C GLN A 97 9.13 -2.55 5.86
N ARG A 98 10.40 -2.33 5.60
CA ARG A 98 11.36 -1.72 6.51
C ARG A 98 11.63 -0.30 6.02
N SER A 99 11.06 0.67 6.72
CA SER A 99 11.28 2.08 6.45
C SER A 99 12.73 2.48 6.78
N GLY A 100 13.25 3.50 6.11
CA GLY A 100 14.61 4.03 6.29
C GLY A 100 14.85 4.66 7.67
N ASN A 101 13.79 4.91 8.45
CA ASN A 101 13.86 5.25 9.87
C ASN A 101 13.90 4.02 10.81
N GLY A 102 14.02 2.80 10.25
CA GLY A 102 14.11 1.54 10.99
C GLY A 102 12.77 0.94 11.43
N LYS A 103 11.63 1.58 11.12
CA LYS A 103 10.31 1.04 11.44
C LYS A 103 9.99 -0.14 10.53
N ILE A 104 9.37 -1.18 11.09
CA ILE A 104 8.97 -2.38 10.34
C ILE A 104 7.46 -2.50 10.39
N SER A 105 6.85 -2.53 9.22
CA SER A 105 5.41 -2.61 9.03
C SER A 105 5.04 -3.83 8.19
N LYS A 106 3.94 -4.47 8.54
CA LYS A 106 3.30 -5.53 7.77
C LYS A 106 1.92 -5.05 7.34
N SER A 107 1.65 -5.03 6.04
CA SER A 107 0.34 -4.78 5.47
C SER A 107 -0.20 -6.06 4.83
N VAL A 108 -1.42 -6.44 5.17
CA VAL A 108 -2.15 -7.55 4.56
C VAL A 108 -3.29 -6.96 3.74
N MET A 109 -3.32 -7.28 2.46
CA MET A 109 -4.27 -6.80 1.47
C MET A 109 -5.14 -7.97 1.04
N GLU A 110 -6.41 -7.94 1.43
CA GLU A 110 -7.40 -8.98 1.14
C GLU A 110 -8.37 -8.47 0.09
N TYR A 111 -8.39 -9.14 -1.06
CA TYR A 111 -9.22 -8.75 -2.20
C TYR A 111 -10.55 -9.49 -2.18
N TYR A 112 -11.63 -8.72 -2.33
CA TYR A 112 -13.01 -9.18 -2.42
C TYR A 112 -13.63 -8.67 -3.73
N PRO A 113 -14.75 -9.26 -4.20
CA PRO A 113 -15.34 -8.89 -5.49
C PRO A 113 -15.61 -7.38 -5.65
N ASP A 114 -16.04 -6.72 -4.56
CA ASP A 114 -16.51 -5.33 -4.50
C ASP A 114 -15.55 -4.37 -3.77
N LYS A 115 -14.54 -4.89 -3.05
CA LYS A 115 -13.67 -4.10 -2.19
C LYS A 115 -12.29 -4.71 -1.98
N LEU A 116 -11.37 -3.90 -1.51
CA LEU A 116 -10.08 -4.29 -0.99
C LEU A 116 -9.99 -3.85 0.48
N ILE A 117 -9.66 -4.77 1.37
CA ILE A 117 -9.40 -4.48 2.79
C ILE A 117 -7.90 -4.52 3.01
N VAL A 118 -7.36 -3.49 3.64
CA VAL A 118 -5.94 -3.42 4.00
C VAL A 118 -5.80 -3.27 5.50
N THR A 119 -5.12 -4.24 6.12
CA THR A 119 -4.80 -4.23 7.55
C THR A 119 -3.30 -4.04 7.72
N THR A 120 -2.88 -2.98 8.41
CA THR A 120 -1.47 -2.69 8.67
C THR A 120 -1.16 -2.75 10.16
N THR A 121 -0.09 -3.46 10.51
CA THR A 121 0.52 -3.50 11.85
C THR A 121 1.99 -3.07 11.75
N ALA A 122 2.55 -2.50 12.81
CA ALA A 122 3.96 -2.15 12.84
C ALA A 122 4.59 -2.47 14.20
N LEU A 123 5.87 -2.87 14.17
CA LEU A 123 6.62 -3.17 15.39
C LEU A 123 6.72 -1.92 16.27
N GLY A 124 6.17 -1.98 17.47
CA GLY A 124 6.12 -0.85 18.40
C GLY A 124 4.93 0.10 18.21
N PHE A 125 4.06 -0.14 17.24
CA PHE A 125 2.77 0.55 17.10
C PHE A 125 1.66 -0.34 17.70
N LYS A 126 0.94 0.18 18.71
CA LYS A 126 -0.01 -0.63 19.51
C LYS A 126 -1.39 -0.81 18.88
N LYS A 127 -1.67 -0.11 17.79
CA LYS A 127 -2.97 -0.14 17.10
C LYS A 127 -2.85 -0.88 15.77
N ILE A 128 -3.99 -1.29 15.25
CA ILE A 128 -4.13 -1.84 13.90
C ILE A 128 -4.69 -0.73 13.02
N VAL A 129 -4.03 -0.48 11.88
CA VAL A 129 -4.57 0.43 10.87
C VAL A 129 -5.46 -0.39 9.95
N LYS A 130 -6.66 0.12 9.67
CA LYS A 130 -7.55 -0.48 8.68
C LYS A 130 -7.83 0.54 7.59
N ARG A 131 -7.83 0.07 6.35
CA ARG A 131 -8.28 0.85 5.19
C ARG A 131 -9.21 -0.02 4.36
N GLN A 132 -10.30 0.56 3.88
CA GLN A 132 -11.15 -0.07 2.87
C GLN A 132 -11.08 0.75 1.61
N TYR A 133 -10.97 0.04 0.49
CA TYR A 133 -11.02 0.62 -0.83
C TYR A 133 -12.19 -0.01 -1.59
N THR A 134 -12.96 0.81 -2.31
CA THR A 134 -14.04 0.35 -3.18
C THR A 134 -13.58 0.31 -4.63
N VAL A 135 -14.11 -0.64 -5.38
CA VAL A 135 -13.87 -0.69 -6.83
C VAL A 135 -14.54 0.51 -7.49
N VAL A 136 -13.78 1.26 -8.30
CA VAL A 136 -14.26 2.43 -9.04
C VAL A 136 -14.28 2.23 -10.55
N GLN A 137 -13.63 1.18 -11.07
CA GLN A 137 -13.61 0.77 -12.48
C GLN A 137 -12.93 -0.59 -12.64
#